data_AF-A0A835R4Q9-F1
#
_entry.id   AF-A0A835R4Q9-F1
#
_cell.length_a   1.000
_cell.length_b   1.000
_cell.length_c   1.000
_cell.angle_alpha   90.00
_cell.angle_beta   90.00
_cell.angle_gamma   90.00
#
_symmetry.space_group_name_H-M   'P 1'
#
loop_
_entity.id
_entity.type
_entity.pdbx_description
1 polymer ?
#
loop_
_entity_poly.entity_id
_entity_poly.type
_entity_poly.pdbx_seq_one_letter_code
_entity_poly.pdbx_strand_id
1 'polypeptide(L)'
;MWFAILPKVMTVEHSRAMYSFPQIRLPPKAIEAAKKAGKLPDVFYCLKLLEATGISTVPGSGFGQKEGVFHLRTTILPSEEEMPAIMASFKKFNYDFMNQYDYKTHSRI
;
A
#
# COMPACT_ATOMS: atom_id res chain seq x y z
N MET A 1 8.63 11.26 -8.60
CA MET A 1 7.64 10.17 -8.69
C MET A 1 6.98 9.96 -7.32
N TRP A 2 5.71 10.35 -7.19
CA TRP A 2 5.01 10.57 -5.91
C TRP A 2 5.07 9.40 -4.90
N PHE A 3 4.97 8.15 -5.34
CA PHE A 3 4.96 6.98 -4.45
C PHE A 3 6.31 6.65 -3.80
N ALA A 4 7.42 7.20 -4.31
CA ALA A 4 8.76 6.97 -3.74
C ALA A 4 8.93 7.60 -2.34
N ILE A 5 8.04 8.51 -1.94
CA ILE A 5 8.08 9.16 -0.62
C ILE A 5 7.43 8.32 0.49
N LEU A 6 6.82 7.19 0.13
CA LEU A 6 6.11 6.32 1.06
C LEU A 6 7.08 5.32 1.69
N PRO A 7 7.17 5.22 3.02
CA PRO A 7 8.03 4.25 3.67
C PRO A 7 7.61 2.83 3.28
N LYS A 8 8.59 1.95 3.02
CA LYS A 8 8.37 0.54 2.67
C LYS A 8 7.60 0.30 1.36
N VAL A 9 7.51 1.31 0.49
CA VAL A 9 6.96 1.22 -0.86
C VAL A 9 8.07 1.43 -1.89
N MET A 10 8.12 0.62 -2.94
CA MET A 10 9.08 0.77 -4.04
C MET A 10 8.34 0.86 -5.37
N THR A 11 8.78 1.72 -6.27
CA THR A 11 8.18 1.90 -7.61
C THR A 11 9.25 1.96 -8.68
N VAL A 12 8.96 1.42 -9.87
CA VAL A 12 9.76 1.62 -11.08
C VAL A 12 9.09 2.66 -11.99
N GLU A 13 9.90 3.46 -12.67
CA GLU A 13 9.43 4.53 -13.56
C GLU A 13 8.83 3.95 -14.85
N HIS A 14 7.69 4.49 -15.28
CA HIS A 14 7.03 4.12 -16.53
C HIS A 14 6.70 5.39 -17.31
N SER A 15 7.46 5.66 -18.38
CA SER A 15 7.33 6.89 -19.18
C SER A 15 6.14 6.91 -20.14
N ARG A 16 5.37 5.82 -20.28
CA ARG A 16 4.30 5.68 -21.30
C ARG A 16 3.06 4.90 -20.83
N ALA A 17 2.83 4.76 -19.53
CA ALA A 17 1.68 4.02 -18.98
C ALA A 17 0.83 4.90 -18.05
N MET A 18 -0.45 4.54 -17.87
CA MET A 18 -1.38 5.22 -16.95
C MET A 18 -1.43 4.57 -15.56
N TYR A 19 -0.58 3.57 -15.32
CA TYR A 19 -0.58 2.75 -14.12
C TYR A 19 0.79 2.72 -13.46
N SER A 20 0.80 2.71 -12.14
CA SER A 20 1.97 2.40 -11.32
C SER A 20 1.73 1.10 -10.55
N PHE A 21 2.81 0.34 -10.34
CA PHE A 21 2.81 -0.96 -9.68
C PHE A 21 3.73 -0.99 -8.45
N PRO A 22 3.45 -0.20 -7.38
CA PRO A 22 4.30 -0.20 -6.21
C PRO A 22 4.34 -1.57 -5.52
N GLN A 23 5.54 -2.00 -5.15
CA GLN A 23 5.74 -3.08 -4.18
C GLN A 23 5.54 -2.53 -2.77
N ILE A 24 4.73 -3.22 -1.96
CA ILE A 24 4.51 -2.92 -0.54
C ILE A 24 5.23 -3.97 0.30
N ARG A 25 6.10 -3.54 1.22
CA ARG A 25 6.76 -4.44 2.16
C ARG A 25 5.96 -4.53 3.46
N LEU A 26 4.98 -5.43 3.48
CA LEU A 26 4.08 -5.62 4.61
C LEU A 26 4.80 -6.23 5.83
N PRO A 27 4.54 -5.75 7.06
CA PRO A 27 5.05 -6.37 8.27
C PRO A 27 4.46 -7.77 8.49
N PRO A 28 5.18 -8.69 9.15
CA PRO A 28 4.68 -10.04 9.43
C PRO A 28 3.31 -10.07 10.12
N LYS A 29 3.06 -9.19 11.09
CA LYS A 29 1.76 -9.09 11.78
C LYS A 29 0.62 -8.67 10.86
N ALA A 30 0.89 -7.85 9.84
CA ALA A 30 -0.11 -7.48 8.84
C ALA A 30 -0.48 -8.69 7.97
N ILE A 31 0.52 -9.51 7.62
CA ILE A 31 0.32 -10.76 6.87
C ILE A 31 -0.49 -11.75 7.72
N GLU A 32 -0.19 -11.89 9.01
CA GLU A 32 -0.98 -12.72 9.92
C GLU A 32 -2.42 -12.21 10.09
N ALA A 33 -2.61 -10.91 10.25
CA ALA A 33 -3.93 -10.30 10.34
C ALA A 33 -4.76 -10.55 9.07
N ALA A 34 -4.13 -10.42 7.90
CA ALA A 34 -4.77 -10.76 6.62
C ALA A 34 -5.20 -12.24 6.57
N LYS A 35 -4.32 -13.16 7.00
CA LYS A 35 -4.66 -14.60 7.08
C LYS A 35 -5.82 -14.86 8.03
N LYS A 36 -5.84 -14.24 9.22
CA LYS A 36 -6.95 -14.34 10.19
C LYS A 36 -8.27 -13.80 9.61
N ALA A 37 -8.21 -12.79 8.76
CA ALA A 37 -9.36 -12.24 8.05
C ALA A 37 -9.76 -13.04 6.79
N GLY A 38 -9.07 -14.15 6.48
CA GLY A 38 -9.31 -14.94 5.27
C GLY A 38 -9.00 -14.19 3.98
N LYS A 39 -8.05 -13.26 3.99
CA LYS A 39 -7.66 -12.43 2.84
C LYS A 39 -6.18 -12.62 2.50
N LEU A 40 -5.84 -12.44 1.22
CA LEU A 40 -4.45 -12.27 0.80
C LEU A 40 -3.90 -10.94 1.36
N PRO A 41 -2.60 -10.84 1.68
CA PRO A 41 -2.05 -9.66 2.37
C PRO A 41 -2.19 -8.35 1.59
N ASP A 42 -2.03 -8.38 0.27
CA ASP A 42 -2.25 -7.23 -0.61
C ASP A 42 -3.72 -6.86 -0.74
N VAL A 43 -4.63 -7.84 -0.85
CA VAL A 43 -6.08 -7.62 -0.80
C VAL A 43 -6.47 -6.93 0.50
N PHE A 44 -5.95 -7.42 1.62
CA PHE A 44 -6.18 -6.83 2.94
C PHE A 44 -5.71 -5.38 3.02
N TYR A 45 -4.50 -5.09 2.52
CA TYR A 45 -3.97 -3.72 2.48
C TYR A 45 -4.84 -2.79 1.61
N CYS A 46 -5.21 -3.23 0.39
CA CYS A 46 -6.01 -2.40 -0.52
C CYS A 46 -7.40 -2.11 0.03
N LEU A 47 -8.04 -3.08 0.70
CA LEU A 47 -9.32 -2.86 1.39
C LEU A 47 -9.17 -1.86 2.53
N LYS A 48 -8.12 -1.97 3.35
CA LYS A 48 -7.86 -1.04 4.44
C LYS A 48 -7.57 0.38 3.95
N LEU A 49 -6.85 0.50 2.83
CA LEU A 49 -6.61 1.78 2.17
C LEU A 49 -7.93 2.41 1.72
N LEU A 50 -8.77 1.65 1.04
CA LEU A 50 -10.08 2.10 0.57
C LEU A 50 -10.97 2.55 1.74
N GLU A 51 -11.08 1.74 2.78
CA GLU A 51 -11.86 2.06 3.98
C GLU A 51 -11.40 3.35 4.67
N ALA A 52 -10.09 3.59 4.75
CA ALA A 52 -9.55 4.73 5.48
C ALA A 52 -9.51 6.04 4.67
N THR A 53 -9.43 5.95 3.34
CA THR A 53 -9.10 7.10 2.49
C THR A 53 -10.05 7.32 1.31
N GLY A 54 -10.87 6.33 0.97
CA GLY A 54 -11.64 6.31 -0.28
C GLY A 54 -10.81 6.00 -1.53
N ILE A 55 -9.50 5.82 -1.42
CA ILE A 55 -8.62 5.54 -2.56
C ILE A 55 -8.75 4.07 -2.97
N SER A 56 -9.31 3.82 -4.15
CA SER A 56 -9.43 2.47 -4.71
C SER A 56 -8.17 2.07 -5.50
N THR A 57 -7.61 0.92 -5.16
CA THR A 57 -6.44 0.32 -5.83
C THR A 57 -6.71 -1.15 -6.13
N VAL A 58 -5.91 -1.75 -7.02
CA VAL A 58 -6.08 -3.17 -7.38
C VAL A 58 -4.97 -4.02 -6.74
N PRO A 59 -5.29 -5.09 -5.99
CA PRO A 59 -4.28 -5.97 -5.40
C PRO A 59 -3.42 -6.67 -6.46
N GLY A 60 -2.12 -6.81 -6.20
CA GLY A 60 -1.16 -7.46 -7.09
C GLY A 60 -1.42 -8.96 -7.31
N SER A 61 -2.13 -9.63 -6.39
CA SER A 61 -2.46 -11.05 -6.44
C SER A 61 -3.21 -11.46 -7.70
N GLY A 62 -3.96 -10.54 -8.32
CA GLY A 62 -4.65 -10.77 -9.58
C GLY A 62 -3.75 -10.79 -10.83
N PHE A 63 -2.45 -10.46 -10.69
CA PHE A 63 -1.53 -10.25 -11.81
C PHE A 63 -0.33 -11.21 -11.84
N GLY A 64 -0.30 -12.23 -10.97
CA GLY A 64 0.78 -13.22 -10.95
C GLY A 64 2.09 -12.70 -10.33
N GLN A 65 2.03 -12.19 -9.09
CA GLN A 65 3.21 -11.74 -8.35
C GLN A 65 3.98 -12.90 -7.66
N LYS A 66 5.28 -12.70 -7.40
CA LYS A 66 6.12 -13.67 -6.68
C LYS A 66 5.63 -13.91 -5.25
N GLU A 67 5.72 -15.14 -4.76
CA GLU A 67 5.40 -15.49 -3.38
C GLU A 67 6.21 -14.64 -2.37
N GLY A 68 5.54 -14.18 -1.31
CA GLY A 68 6.12 -13.30 -0.29
C GLY A 68 6.34 -11.86 -0.74
N VAL A 69 5.98 -11.51 -1.97
CA VAL A 69 6.03 -10.14 -2.51
C VAL A 69 4.61 -9.65 -2.79
N PHE A 70 4.33 -8.44 -2.35
CA PHE A 70 3.00 -7.84 -2.45
C PHE A 70 3.08 -6.55 -3.25
N HIS A 71 2.18 -6.39 -4.21
CA HIS A 71 2.04 -5.18 -4.99
C HIS A 71 0.62 -4.64 -4.90
N LEU A 72 0.47 -3.39 -5.30
CA LEU A 72 -0.81 -2.82 -5.69
C LEU A 72 -0.65 -2.15 -7.05
N ARG A 73 -1.75 -2.08 -7.82
CA ARG A 73 -1.86 -1.23 -9.00
C ARG A 73 -2.65 0.02 -8.65
N THR A 74 -2.12 1.17 -9.03
CA THR A 74 -2.80 2.46 -8.92
C THR A 74 -2.73 3.19 -10.26
N THR A 75 -3.72 4.02 -10.55
CA THR A 75 -3.68 4.93 -11.69
C THR A 75 -2.90 6.19 -11.36
N ILE A 76 -2.26 6.79 -12.36
CA ILE A 76 -1.66 8.13 -12.28
C ILE A 76 -2.46 9.14 -13.12
N LEU A 77 -3.79 8.96 -13.10
CA LEU A 77 -4.78 9.77 -13.82
C LEU A 77 -5.20 11.08 -13.12
N PRO A 78 -5.20 11.19 -11.77
CA PRO A 78 -5.54 12.46 -11.14
C PRO A 78 -4.64 13.59 -11.62
N SER A 79 -5.18 14.81 -11.66
CA SER A 79 -4.42 15.98 -12.07
C SER A 79 -3.23 16.26 -11.15
N GLU A 80 -2.23 17.00 -11.64
CA GLU A 80 -1.07 17.37 -10.81
C GLU A 80 -1.46 18.19 -9.57
N GLU A 81 -2.59 18.90 -9.61
CA GLU A 81 -3.12 19.68 -8.49
C GLU A 81 -3.77 18.79 -7.41
N GLU A 82 -4.42 17.68 -7.81
CA GLU A 82 -5.07 16.75 -6.89
C GLU A 82 -4.10 15.73 -6.28
N MET A 83 -3.05 15.39 -7.03
CA MET A 83 -2.06 14.38 -6.63
C MET A 83 -1.44 14.65 -5.24
N PRO A 84 -1.03 15.87 -4.85
CA PRO A 84 -0.52 16.15 -3.51
C PRO A 84 -1.44 15.70 -2.37
N ALA A 85 -2.75 15.95 -2.49
CA ALA A 85 -3.72 15.61 -1.46
C ALA A 85 -3.94 14.08 -1.38
N ILE A 86 -4.08 13.43 -2.54
CA ILE A 86 -4.19 11.96 -2.63
C ILE A 86 -2.97 11.30 -2.01
N MET A 87 -1.78 11.79 -2.34
CA MET A 87 -0.52 11.25 -1.85
C MET A 87 -0.30 11.52 -0.36
N ALA A 88 -0.76 12.65 0.16
CA ALA A 88 -0.76 12.92 1.60
C ALA A 88 -1.67 11.93 2.35
N SER A 89 -2.88 11.70 1.84
CA SER A 89 -3.83 10.74 2.40
C SER A 89 -3.27 9.31 2.37
N PHE A 90 -2.73 8.89 1.23
CA PHE A 90 -2.05 7.60 1.08
C PHE A 90 -0.87 7.48 2.06
N LYS A 91 -0.03 8.52 2.16
CA LYS A 91 1.13 8.53 3.06
C LYS A 91 0.75 8.37 4.51
N LYS A 92 -0.27 9.11 4.96
CA LYS A 92 -0.80 9.00 6.31
C LYS A 92 -1.31 7.58 6.58
N PHE A 93 -2.16 7.05 5.70
CA PHE A 93 -2.66 5.68 5.82
C PHE A 93 -1.52 4.66 5.90
N ASN A 94 -0.56 4.74 4.98
CA ASN A 94 0.54 3.77 4.94
C ASN A 94 1.39 3.84 6.22
N TYR A 95 1.65 5.04 6.74
CA TYR A 95 2.37 5.20 8.01
C TYR A 95 1.61 4.57 9.19
N ASP A 96 0.32 4.89 9.33
CA ASP A 96 -0.53 4.40 10.41
C ASP A 96 -0.69 2.88 10.35
N PHE A 97 -0.95 2.34 9.15
CA PHE A 97 -1.04 0.89 8.90
C PHE A 97 0.27 0.19 9.27
N MET A 98 1.42 0.71 8.82
CA MET A 98 2.71 0.09 9.10
C MET A 98 3.03 0.08 10.60
N ASN A 99 2.71 1.17 11.31
CA ASN A 99 2.90 1.27 12.76
C ASN A 99 1.97 0.34 13.54
N GLN A 100 0.72 0.21 13.12
CA GLN A 100 -0.25 -0.70 13.75
C GLN A 100 0.25 -2.15 13.76
N TYR A 101 0.99 -2.55 12.72
CA TYR A 101 1.51 -3.91 12.56
C TYR A 101 3.02 -4.02 12.79
N ASP A 102 3.69 -2.99 13.31
CA ASP A 102 5.13 -3.05 13.59
C ASP A 102 5.44 -3.85 14.87
N TYR A 103 6.71 -4.23 15.04
CA TYR A 103 7.20 -4.95 16.21
C TYR A 103 7.49 -4.07 17.42
N LYS A 104 7.24 -2.76 17.36
CA LYS A 104 7.39 -1.90 18.54
C LYS A 104 6.38 -2.32 19.60
N THR A 105 6.84 -3.19 20.48
CA THR A 105 6.37 -3.34 21.85
C THR A 105 6.08 -1.94 22.36
N HIS A 106 4.84 -1.70 22.81
CA HIS A 106 4.61 -0.65 23.78
C HIS A 106 5.37 -1.08 25.05
N SER A 107 6.69 -0.92 25.05
CA SER A 107 7.47 -0.86 26.27
C SER A 107 7.07 0.46 26.90
N ARG A 108 5.98 0.41 27.67
CA ARG A 108 5.70 1.42 28.68
C ARG A 108 6.86 1.35 29.67
N ILE A 109 7.79 2.29 29.55
CA ILE A 109 8.66 2.70 30.65
C ILE A 109 7.99 3.93 31.24
#